data_AF-A0A2R7M5H2-F1
#
_entry.id   AF-A0A2R7M5H2-F1
#
_cell.length_a   1.000
_cell.length_b   1.000
_cell.length_c   1.000
_cell.angle_alpha   90.00
_cell.angle_beta   90.00
_cell.angle_gamma   90.00
#
_symmetry.space_group_name_H-M   'P 1'
#
loop_
_entity.id
_entity.type
_entity.pdbx_description
1 polymer ?
#
loop_
_entity_poly.entity_id
_entity_poly.type
_entity_poly.pdbx_seq_one_letter_code
_entity_poly.pdbx_strand_id
1 'polypeptide(L)'
;MFKNIKIQLSLLLVLLMTYGCVSDEGNYDYKAINEPNITGLAEEYTAYTGDYFKIAPKLNPTLDDGTDPNRYEYLWVAVNPTKLVSESRTTISTTKDIDGILKLP
;
A
#
# COMPACT_ATOMS: atom_id res chain seq x y z
N MET A 1 43.31 30.85 -39.85
CA MET A 1 42.14 30.09 -39.39
C MET A 1 42.26 29.43 -38.01
N PHE A 2 43.44 29.39 -37.35
CA PHE A 2 43.62 28.62 -36.11
C PHE A 2 43.63 29.42 -34.79
N LYS A 3 43.48 30.76 -34.81
CA LYS A 3 43.63 31.59 -33.59
C LYS A 3 42.52 31.34 -32.54
N ASN A 4 41.35 30.90 -33.00
CA ASN A 4 40.19 30.66 -32.13
C ASN A 4 39.92 29.17 -31.91
N ILE A 5 40.75 28.28 -32.49
CA ILE A 5 40.48 26.83 -32.44
C ILE A 5 40.55 26.29 -31.01
N LYS A 6 41.43 26.87 -30.17
CA LYS A 6 41.51 26.53 -28.74
C LYS A 6 40.24 26.92 -28.00
N ILE A 7 39.71 28.12 -28.29
CA ILE A 7 38.46 28.63 -27.69
C ILE A 7 37.28 27.78 -28.13
N GLN A 8 37.20 27.45 -29.43
CA GLN A 8 36.16 26.58 -29.98
C GLN A 8 36.21 25.17 -29.38
N LEU A 9 37.42 24.62 -29.18
CA LEU A 9 37.61 23.31 -28.55
C LEU A 9 37.25 23.33 -27.05
N SER A 10 37.58 24.41 -26.34
CA SER A 10 37.19 24.60 -24.94
C SER A 10 35.67 24.73 -24.79
N LEU A 11 35.00 25.49 -25.66
CA LEU A 11 33.54 25.60 -25.65
C LEU A 11 32.85 24.26 -25.96
N LEU A 12 33.39 23.49 -26.90
CA LEU A 12 32.87 22.15 -27.22
C LEU A 12 33.01 21.19 -26.04
N LEU A 13 34.14 21.23 -25.33
CA LEU A 13 34.36 20.41 -24.13
C LEU A 13 33.40 20.77 -23.00
N VAL A 14 33.14 22.07 -22.77
CA VAL A 14 32.16 22.52 -21.77
C VAL A 14 30.74 22.06 -22.13
N LEU A 15 30.37 22.10 -23.42
CA LEU A 15 29.06 21.65 -23.89
C LEU A 15 28.86 20.13 -23.73
N LEU A 16 29.92 19.34 -23.86
CA LEU A 16 29.86 17.89 -23.62
C LEU A 16 29.73 17.54 -22.13
N MET A 17 30.26 18.38 -21.24
CA MET A 17 30.19 18.18 -19.79
C MET A 17 28.82 18.50 -19.19
N THR A 18 27.92 19.21 -19.91
CA THR A 18 26.57 19.50 -19.43
C THR A 18 25.53 18.44 -19.80
N TYR A 19 25.89 17.42 -20.60
CA TYR A 19 25.01 16.31 -20.99
C TYR A 19 25.15 15.12 -20.03
N GLY A 20 24.74 15.33 -18.77
CA GLY A 20 24.94 14.37 -17.67
C GLY A 20 23.67 13.88 -16.99
N CYS A 21 22.48 14.10 -17.56
CA CYS A 21 21.26 13.49 -17.03
C CYS A 21 21.16 12.04 -17.51
N VAL A 22 21.94 11.16 -16.87
CA VAL A 22 21.66 9.73 -16.90
C VAL A 22 20.54 9.52 -15.90
N SER A 23 19.38 9.04 -16.37
CA SER A 23 18.33 8.56 -15.45
C SER A 23 18.98 7.54 -14.51
N ASP A 24 18.72 7.65 -13.21
CA ASP A 24 19.09 6.61 -12.25
C ASP A 24 18.24 5.37 -12.53
N GLU A 25 18.65 4.62 -13.54
CA GLU A 25 18.22 3.25 -13.79
C GLU A 25 18.97 2.39 -12.76
N GLY A 26 18.59 2.54 -11.49
CA GLY A 26 19.12 1.70 -10.44
C GLY A 26 18.98 0.25 -10.86
N ASN A 27 20.08 -0.51 -10.81
CA ASN A 27 20.12 -1.91 -11.22
C ASN A 27 19.45 -2.80 -10.15
N TYR A 28 18.17 -2.53 -9.89
CA TYR A 28 17.35 -3.27 -8.94
C TYR A 28 16.73 -4.48 -9.63
N ASP A 29 16.91 -5.64 -9.02
CA ASP A 29 16.12 -6.82 -9.34
C ASP A 29 14.79 -6.74 -8.59
N TYR A 30 13.79 -6.15 -9.25
CA TYR A 30 12.45 -6.03 -8.69
C TYR A 30 11.82 -7.41 -8.56
N LYS A 31 11.52 -7.81 -7.32
CA LYS A 31 10.69 -8.97 -7.06
C LYS A 31 9.22 -8.56 -7.02
N ALA A 32 8.36 -9.45 -7.47
CA ALA A 32 6.92 -9.27 -7.32
C ALA A 32 6.56 -9.05 -5.84
N ILE A 33 5.58 -8.19 -5.58
CA ILE A 33 5.00 -7.99 -4.26
C ILE A 33 3.96 -9.09 -4.03
N ASN A 34 3.91 -9.61 -2.81
CA ASN A 34 2.87 -10.54 -2.43
C ASN A 34 1.55 -9.78 -2.21
N GLU A 35 0.62 -9.95 -3.11
CA GLU A 35 -0.66 -9.24 -3.11
C GLU A 35 -1.78 -10.22 -2.73
N PRO A 36 -2.48 -10.01 -1.61
CA PRO A 36 -3.60 -10.86 -1.24
C PRO A 36 -4.86 -10.46 -2.03
N ASN A 37 -5.41 -11.40 -2.80
CA ASN A 37 -6.78 -11.27 -3.30
C ASN A 37 -7.77 -11.65 -2.18
N ILE A 38 -8.55 -10.68 -1.70
CA ILE A 38 -9.47 -10.83 -0.57
C ILE A 38 -10.86 -11.18 -1.09
N THR A 39 -11.41 -12.29 -0.59
CA THR A 39 -12.76 -12.78 -0.95
C THR A 39 -13.56 -13.16 0.29
N GLY A 40 -14.86 -13.46 0.13
CA GLY A 40 -15.73 -13.84 1.25
C GLY A 40 -16.32 -12.67 2.03
N LEU A 41 -16.27 -11.46 1.46
CA LEU A 41 -16.95 -10.27 1.98
C LEU A 41 -18.23 -10.01 1.18
N ALA A 42 -19.32 -9.67 1.87
CA ALA A 42 -20.52 -9.13 1.26
C ALA A 42 -20.33 -7.63 0.98
N GLU A 43 -21.09 -7.10 0.03
CA GLU A 43 -21.11 -5.66 -0.28
C GLU A 43 -21.57 -4.84 0.93
N GLU A 44 -22.59 -5.34 1.64
CA GLU A 44 -23.14 -4.70 2.83
C GLU A 44 -23.51 -5.74 3.89
N TYR A 45 -23.48 -5.30 5.15
CA TYR A 45 -23.90 -6.07 6.31
C TYR A 45 -24.85 -5.25 7.16
N THR A 46 -25.95 -5.88 7.60
CA THR A 46 -26.87 -5.30 8.59
C THR A 46 -26.73 -6.09 9.90
N ALA A 47 -26.43 -5.42 11.00
CA ALA A 47 -26.35 -6.01 12.33
C ALA A 47 -26.71 -4.95 13.38
N TYR A 48 -27.21 -5.38 14.54
CA TYR A 48 -27.45 -4.49 15.68
C TYR A 48 -26.28 -4.55 16.67
N THR A 49 -26.07 -3.46 17.41
CA THR A 49 -25.12 -3.47 18.53
C THR A 49 -25.59 -4.47 19.58
N GLY A 50 -24.69 -5.32 20.07
CA GLY A 50 -25.01 -6.43 20.97
C GLY A 50 -25.31 -7.76 20.29
N ASP A 51 -25.49 -7.79 18.96
CA ASP A 51 -25.66 -9.04 18.23
C ASP A 51 -24.33 -9.80 18.11
N TYR A 52 -24.43 -11.13 18.08
CA TYR A 52 -23.33 -11.96 17.60
C TYR A 52 -23.17 -11.75 16.09
N PHE A 53 -21.96 -11.39 15.66
CA PHE A 53 -21.65 -11.04 14.29
C PHE A 53 -20.35 -11.71 13.85
N LYS A 54 -20.34 -12.17 12.60
CA LYS A 54 -19.21 -12.90 12.03
C LYS A 54 -18.88 -12.44 10.62
N ILE A 55 -17.62 -12.07 10.40
CA ILE A 55 -17.02 -11.86 9.07
C ILE A 55 -15.70 -12.63 9.04
N ALA A 56 -15.55 -13.53 8.07
CA ALA A 56 -14.36 -14.37 7.93
C ALA A 56 -13.79 -14.27 6.50
N PRO A 57 -12.93 -13.27 6.21
CA PRO A 57 -12.36 -13.10 4.88
C PRO A 57 -11.41 -14.25 4.54
N LYS A 58 -11.36 -14.57 3.26
CA LYS A 58 -10.37 -15.49 2.67
C LYS A 58 -9.30 -14.67 1.97
N LEU A 59 -8.06 -14.85 2.39
CA LEU A 59 -6.89 -14.26 1.75
C LEU A 59 -6.32 -15.26 0.75
N ASN A 60 -6.16 -14.85 -0.50
CA ASN A 60 -5.51 -15.63 -1.54
C ASN A 60 -4.25 -14.88 -2.01
N PRO A 61 -3.12 -15.00 -1.29
CA PRO A 61 -1.85 -14.36 -1.66
C PRO A 61 -1.30 -14.88 -2.99
N THR A 62 -0.52 -14.03 -3.67
CA THR A 62 0.03 -14.34 -5.01
C THR A 62 1.36 -15.10 -4.95
N LEU A 63 2.10 -15.03 -3.83
CA LEU A 63 3.47 -15.54 -3.73
C LEU A 63 3.70 -16.54 -2.58
N ASP A 64 2.64 -16.95 -1.88
CA ASP A 64 2.71 -17.98 -0.83
C ASP A 64 1.40 -18.79 -0.77
N ASP A 65 1.37 -19.79 0.12
CA ASP A 65 0.24 -20.70 0.29
C ASP A 65 -0.82 -20.22 1.29
N GLY A 66 -0.66 -19.01 1.83
CA GLY A 66 -1.57 -18.38 2.79
C GLY A 66 -1.57 -19.03 4.18
N THR A 67 -0.61 -19.90 4.48
CA THR A 67 -0.62 -20.69 5.72
C THR A 67 0.06 -20.01 6.89
N ASP A 68 0.93 -19.03 6.66
CA ASP A 68 1.61 -18.29 7.73
C ASP A 68 0.64 -17.34 8.45
N PRO A 69 0.27 -17.61 9.72
CA PRO A 69 -0.68 -16.79 10.44
C PRO A 69 -0.12 -15.41 10.82
N ASN A 70 1.20 -15.21 10.79
CA ASN A 70 1.87 -13.98 11.23
C ASN A 70 2.23 -13.05 10.07
N ARG A 71 1.87 -13.42 8.84
CA ARG A 71 2.24 -12.66 7.64
C ARG A 71 1.49 -11.33 7.50
N TYR A 72 0.33 -11.22 8.14
CA TYR A 72 -0.55 -10.06 8.03
C TYR A 72 -1.04 -9.61 9.40
N GLU A 73 -1.21 -8.29 9.54
CA GLU A 73 -1.91 -7.66 10.64
C GLU A 73 -3.31 -7.22 10.18
N TYR A 74 -4.27 -7.21 11.10
CA TYR A 74 -5.67 -6.94 10.80
C TYR A 74 -6.21 -5.82 11.68
N LEU A 75 -7.09 -5.02 11.10
CA LEU A 75 -7.77 -3.94 11.81
C LEU A 75 -9.16 -3.71 11.22
N TRP A 76 -10.18 -3.90 12.06
CA TRP A 76 -11.57 -3.61 11.75
C TRP A 76 -11.99 -2.32 12.45
N VAL A 77 -12.51 -1.35 11.71
CA VAL A 77 -12.93 -0.04 12.24
C VAL A 77 -14.32 0.30 11.75
N ALA A 78 -15.24 0.56 12.68
CA ALA A 78 -16.48 1.26 12.38
C ALA A 78 -16.18 2.75 12.26
N VAL A 79 -16.67 3.38 11.19
CA VAL A 79 -16.55 4.83 10.96
C VAL A 79 -17.94 5.44 10.96
N ASN A 80 -18.20 6.38 11.85
CA ASN A 80 -19.43 7.18 11.85
C ASN A 80 -19.21 8.46 11.02
N PRO A 81 -19.80 8.57 9.82
CA PRO A 81 -19.55 9.68 8.90
C PRO A 81 -20.12 11.03 9.38
N THR A 82 -20.93 11.03 10.46
CA THR A 82 -21.55 12.25 11.00
C THR A 82 -20.71 12.93 12.09
N LYS A 83 -19.65 12.29 12.56
CA LYS A 83 -18.75 12.80 13.61
C LYS A 83 -17.43 13.34 13.02
N LEU A 84 -16.72 14.15 13.80
CA LEU A 84 -15.36 14.58 13.47
C LEU A 84 -14.41 13.38 13.39
N VAL A 85 -13.36 13.48 12.58
CA VAL A 85 -12.43 12.36 12.31
C VAL A 85 -11.88 11.73 13.58
N SER A 86 -11.52 12.54 14.58
CA SER A 86 -11.00 12.08 15.88
C SER A 86 -12.01 11.30 16.73
N GLU A 87 -13.31 11.46 16.48
CA GLU A 87 -14.41 10.86 17.25
C GLU A 87 -15.22 9.84 16.43
N SER A 88 -14.97 9.78 15.13
CA SER A 88 -15.73 8.95 14.18
C SER A 88 -15.35 7.48 14.19
N ARG A 89 -14.16 7.12 14.70
CA ARG A 89 -13.57 5.79 14.55
C ARG A 89 -13.72 4.97 15.82
N THR A 90 -14.15 3.73 15.68
CA THR A 90 -14.18 2.74 16.77
C THR A 90 -13.57 1.44 16.27
N THR A 91 -12.51 0.99 16.93
CA THR A 91 -11.90 -0.32 16.64
C THR A 91 -12.84 -1.42 17.09
N ILE A 92 -13.21 -2.29 16.15
CA ILE A 92 -14.08 -3.45 16.38
C ILE A 92 -13.23 -4.66 16.76
N SER A 93 -12.14 -4.91 16.03
CA SER A 93 -11.24 -6.04 16.27
C SER A 93 -9.88 -5.84 15.61
N THR A 94 -8.87 -6.58 16.09
CA THR A 94 -7.53 -6.72 15.48
C THR A 94 -7.25 -8.16 15.01
N THR A 95 -8.26 -9.03 15.02
CA THR A 95 -8.17 -10.41 14.50
C THR A 95 -8.51 -10.47 13.01
N LYS A 96 -8.05 -11.51 12.32
CA LYS A 96 -8.40 -11.76 10.90
C LYS A 96 -9.91 -11.77 10.68
N ASP A 97 -10.60 -12.56 11.49
CA ASP A 97 -12.03 -12.72 11.45
C ASP A 97 -12.68 -11.89 12.56
N ILE A 98 -13.79 -11.22 12.27
CA ILE A 98 -14.71 -10.80 13.33
C ILE A 98 -15.51 -12.05 13.70
N ASP A 99 -15.49 -12.42 14.98
CA ASP A 99 -16.25 -13.55 15.51
C ASP A 99 -16.59 -13.25 16.97
N GLY A 100 -17.76 -12.63 17.20
CA GLY A 100 -18.16 -12.24 18.55
C GLY A 100 -19.29 -11.23 18.61
N ILE A 101 -19.53 -10.70 19.82
CA ILE A 101 -20.53 -9.67 20.05
C ILE A 101 -20.06 -8.34 19.44
N LEU A 102 -20.83 -7.80 18.51
CA LEU A 102 -20.53 -6.53 17.86
C LEU A 102 -20.89 -5.36 18.77
N LYS A 103 -19.96 -4.42 18.94
CA LYS A 103 -20.20 -3.16 19.63
C LYS A 103 -19.92 -1.99 18.71
N LEU A 104 -20.99 -1.32 18.27
CA LEU A 104 -20.92 -0.11 17.46
C LEU A 104 -20.99 1.16 18.35
N PRO A 105 -20.38 2.28 17.91
CA PRO A 105 -20.36 3.54 18.66
C PRO A 105 -21.67 4.35 18.65
#